data_AF-C7J4C1-F1
#
_entry.id   AF-C7J4C1-F1
#
_cell.length_a   1.000
_cell.length_b   1.000
_cell.length_c   1.000
_cell.angle_alpha   90.00
_cell.angle_beta   90.00
_cell.angle_gamma   90.00
#
_symmetry.space_group_name_H-M   'P 1'
#
loop_
_entity.id
_entity.type
_entity.pdbx_description
1 polymer ?
#
loop_
_entity_poly.entity_id
_entity_poly.type
_entity_poly.pdbx_seq_one_letter_code
_entity_poly.pdbx_strand_id
1 'polypeptide(L)'
;MQALVTTCVAMAPFTPFFTETLYQNLRKVSTKPEDSIHFCSFPSTTGERDERVEQSVNRMMTIIDLARNIRERHNKALKTPLKEMVIVHPDNEFLEDITGKLKEYVMEEMNVKTVTPCNDPMLYASLRAEPNFSVLGKRLGKDMGKVSNEVKKMTQEQILAFEQSGEISFFGHCLKLDDIKVIRQFKRPANVAENEIDAAGDGDVLVVLDLRADQSLFEAGVAREVVNRIQKLRKTAQLEPTDLVDVYYKPMDDGKNTLVEIVQSQDQYIRDALGNPLIPKMAAPPDAVMICEESHNVQDMSFVIYIARVSPVVTDDLLVHAAGNREHFDALKVYLLSRSISRLKNEFQAGNGKITVDFIEGFPPIDLQLGKHVFLSTGDFYLATRS
;
A
#
# COMPACT_ATOMS: atom_id res chain seq x y z
N MET A 1 -2.94 -13.23 17.60
CA MET A 1 -4.05 -14.10 18.08
C MET A 1 -4.24 -14.04 19.60
N GLN A 2 -3.17 -14.14 20.39
CA GLN A 2 -3.24 -14.01 21.86
C GLN A 2 -3.85 -12.68 22.32
N ALA A 3 -3.45 -11.55 21.74
CA ALA A 3 -4.03 -10.24 22.07
C ALA A 3 -5.56 -10.19 21.90
N LEU A 4 -6.10 -10.69 20.78
CA LEU A 4 -7.55 -10.71 20.52
C LEU A 4 -8.31 -11.53 21.57
N VAL A 5 -7.79 -12.70 21.94
CA VAL A 5 -8.39 -13.56 22.96
C VAL A 5 -8.34 -12.87 24.34
N THR A 6 -7.19 -12.30 24.70
CA THR A 6 -7.03 -11.55 25.96
C THR A 6 -8.02 -10.39 26.06
N THR A 7 -8.17 -9.60 24.99
CA THR A 7 -9.14 -8.50 24.93
C THR A 7 -10.57 -9.01 25.07
N CYS A 8 -10.93 -10.12 24.41
CA CYS A 8 -12.27 -10.71 24.55
C CYS A 8 -12.53 -11.14 26.02
N VAL A 9 -11.58 -11.80 26.68
CA VAL A 9 -11.73 -12.22 28.08
C VAL A 9 -11.86 -11.02 29.01
N ALA A 10 -11.06 -9.97 28.79
CA ALA A 10 -11.14 -8.74 29.57
C ALA A 10 -12.49 -7.99 29.38
N MET A 11 -13.06 -8.07 28.18
CA MET A 11 -14.36 -7.47 27.85
C MET A 11 -15.57 -8.32 28.29
N ALA A 12 -15.37 -9.60 28.59
CA ALA A 12 -16.46 -10.54 28.91
C ALA A 12 -17.41 -10.09 30.03
N PRO A 13 -16.93 -9.44 31.12
CA PRO A 13 -17.82 -8.91 32.16
C PRO A 13 -18.75 -7.78 31.68
N PHE A 14 -18.40 -7.08 30.60
CA PHE A 14 -19.14 -5.94 30.08
C PHE A 14 -20.05 -6.33 28.92
N THR A 15 -19.58 -7.20 28.02
CA THR A 15 -20.31 -7.60 26.80
C THR A 15 -20.31 -9.12 26.61
N PRO A 16 -20.96 -9.88 27.52
CA PRO A 16 -20.81 -11.34 27.62
C PRO A 16 -21.23 -12.09 26.34
N PHE A 17 -22.38 -11.77 25.76
CA PHE A 17 -22.86 -12.45 24.55
C PHE A 17 -22.00 -12.17 23.31
N PHE A 18 -21.51 -10.92 23.17
CA PHE A 18 -20.67 -10.51 22.06
C PHE A 18 -19.29 -11.16 22.12
N THR A 19 -18.67 -11.14 23.29
CA THR A 19 -17.36 -11.74 23.54
C THR A 19 -17.40 -13.27 23.45
N GLU A 20 -18.47 -13.92 23.91
CA GLU A 20 -18.67 -15.36 23.74
C GLU A 20 -18.75 -15.75 22.24
N THR A 21 -19.52 -14.99 21.45
CA THR A 21 -19.62 -15.22 19.99
C THR A 21 -18.26 -15.06 19.29
N LEU A 22 -17.51 -14.01 19.63
CA LEU A 22 -16.17 -13.80 19.11
C LEU A 22 -15.22 -14.91 19.54
N TYR A 23 -15.25 -15.28 20.82
CA TYR A 23 -14.40 -16.33 21.39
C TYR A 23 -14.63 -17.68 20.71
N GLN A 24 -15.87 -18.10 20.47
CA GLN A 24 -16.16 -19.35 19.75
C GLN A 24 -15.60 -19.35 18.33
N ASN A 25 -15.57 -18.21 17.65
CA ASN A 25 -14.94 -18.11 16.34
C ASN A 25 -13.41 -18.13 16.42
N LEU A 26 -12.83 -17.45 17.43
CA LEU A 26 -11.38 -17.47 17.67
C LEU A 26 -10.90 -18.87 18.10
N ARG A 27 -11.71 -19.65 18.82
CA ARG A 27 -11.39 -21.03 19.21
C ARG A 27 -11.12 -21.96 18.03
N LYS A 28 -11.76 -21.73 16.87
CA LYS A 28 -11.51 -22.53 15.65
C LYS A 28 -10.07 -22.45 15.16
N VAL A 29 -9.35 -21.39 15.56
CA VAL A 29 -7.98 -21.12 15.14
C VAL A 29 -6.99 -20.99 16.30
N SER A 30 -7.47 -20.98 17.55
CA SER A 30 -6.65 -20.83 18.75
C SER A 30 -6.54 -22.14 19.53
N THR A 31 -5.45 -22.32 20.28
CA THR A 31 -5.17 -23.52 21.09
C THR A 31 -5.74 -23.47 22.51
N LYS A 32 -6.63 -22.51 22.84
CA LYS A 32 -7.19 -22.42 24.20
C LYS A 32 -8.15 -23.58 24.51
N PRO A 33 -8.01 -24.21 25.70
CA PRO A 33 -8.76 -25.41 26.04
C PRO A 33 -10.21 -25.15 26.44
N GLU A 34 -10.55 -23.96 26.99
CA GLU A 34 -11.86 -23.74 27.60
C GLU A 34 -13.00 -23.68 26.57
N ASP A 35 -14.16 -24.22 26.93
CA ASP A 35 -15.32 -24.31 26.04
C ASP A 35 -16.15 -23.03 25.97
N SER A 36 -16.03 -22.13 26.94
CA SER A 36 -16.69 -20.82 26.96
C SER A 36 -15.74 -19.76 27.51
N ILE A 37 -15.90 -18.53 27.04
CA ILE A 37 -15.12 -17.40 27.52
C ILE A 37 -15.34 -17.15 29.01
N HIS A 38 -16.51 -17.54 29.53
CA HIS A 38 -16.88 -17.38 30.93
C HIS A 38 -16.17 -18.35 31.87
N PHE A 39 -15.51 -19.38 31.32
CA PHE A 39 -14.63 -20.27 32.08
C PHE A 39 -13.15 -19.86 32.00
N CYS A 40 -12.81 -18.88 31.17
CA CYS A 40 -11.46 -18.35 31.12
C CYS A 40 -11.14 -17.57 32.40
N SER A 41 -9.97 -17.81 32.97
CA SER A 41 -9.44 -16.95 34.02
C SER A 41 -9.20 -15.53 33.50
N PHE A 42 -9.45 -14.53 34.35
CA PHE A 42 -9.16 -13.14 34.02
C PHE A 42 -7.67 -12.98 33.66
N PRO A 43 -7.32 -12.25 32.60
CA PRO A 43 -5.94 -12.19 32.14
C PRO A 43 -5.05 -11.55 33.19
N SER A 44 -3.99 -12.28 33.57
CA SER A 44 -2.90 -11.75 34.36
C SER A 44 -1.86 -11.07 33.47
N THR A 45 -1.17 -10.06 33.98
CA THR A 45 -0.02 -9.46 33.29
C THR A 45 1.07 -10.50 33.12
N THR A 46 1.36 -10.88 31.88
CA THR A 46 2.45 -11.80 31.52
C THR A 46 3.48 -11.05 30.69
N GLY A 47 4.70 -10.95 31.21
CA GLY A 47 5.82 -10.30 30.52
C GLY A 47 6.22 -8.96 31.14
N GLU A 48 7.44 -8.54 30.84
CA GLU A 48 7.95 -7.21 31.18
C GLU A 48 7.53 -6.21 30.10
N ARG A 49 7.26 -4.98 30.54
CA ARG A 49 6.97 -3.86 29.65
C ARG A 49 8.26 -3.47 28.93
N ASP A 50 8.27 -3.57 27.60
CA ASP A 50 9.39 -3.10 26.80
C ASP A 50 9.22 -1.60 26.51
N GLU A 51 9.80 -0.77 27.38
CA GLU A 51 9.76 0.68 27.26
C GLU A 51 10.36 1.18 25.93
N ARG A 52 11.32 0.44 25.36
CA ARG A 52 11.97 0.81 24.10
C ARG A 52 11.01 0.67 22.93
N VAL A 53 10.24 -0.41 22.90
CA VAL A 53 9.20 -0.64 21.87
C VAL A 53 8.09 0.39 21.99
N GLU A 54 7.62 0.69 23.20
CA GLU A 54 6.61 1.72 23.40
C GLU A 54 7.08 3.08 22.94
N GLN A 55 8.34 3.42 23.21
CA GLN A 55 8.94 4.64 22.71
C GLN A 55 8.96 4.67 21.17
N SER A 56 9.40 3.59 20.51
CA SER A 56 9.38 3.52 19.03
C SER A 56 7.96 3.70 18.47
N VAL A 57 6.96 3.06 19.08
CA VAL A 57 5.56 3.14 18.65
C VAL A 57 4.98 4.54 18.88
N ASN A 58 5.29 5.19 20.00
CA ASN A 58 4.89 6.58 20.25
C ASN A 58 5.52 7.54 19.23
N ARG A 59 6.82 7.41 18.94
CA ARG A 59 7.52 8.19 17.90
C ARG A 59 6.83 8.03 16.53
N MET A 60 6.47 6.79 16.18
CA MET A 60 5.75 6.47 14.95
C MET A 60 4.38 7.16 14.89
N MET A 61 3.58 7.08 15.97
CA MET A 61 2.27 7.75 16.03
C MET A 61 2.39 9.26 15.88
N THR A 62 3.34 9.90 16.57
CA THR A 62 3.60 11.34 16.44
C THR A 62 3.92 11.73 14.99
N ILE A 63 4.78 10.97 14.31
CA ILE A 63 5.14 11.24 12.90
C ILE A 63 3.93 11.10 11.98
N ILE A 64 3.11 10.07 12.18
CA ILE A 64 1.88 9.84 11.40
C ILE A 64 0.92 11.03 11.58
N ASP A 65 0.72 11.50 12.81
CA ASP A 65 -0.16 12.65 13.08
C ASP A 65 0.37 13.93 12.44
N LEU A 66 1.68 14.20 12.52
CA LEU A 66 2.31 15.32 11.83
C LEU A 66 2.12 15.25 10.31
N ALA A 67 2.28 14.06 9.72
CA ALA A 67 2.10 13.84 8.29
C ALA A 67 0.62 13.98 7.86
N ARG A 68 -0.32 13.51 8.69
CA ARG A 68 -1.77 13.69 8.48
C ARG A 68 -2.16 15.16 8.49
N ASN A 69 -1.64 15.93 9.44
CA ASN A 69 -1.85 17.38 9.51
C ASN A 69 -1.41 18.08 8.22
N ILE A 70 -0.25 17.72 7.66
CA ILE A 70 0.20 18.27 6.38
C ILE A 70 -0.80 17.93 5.27
N ARG A 71 -1.20 16.66 5.15
CA ARG A 71 -2.16 16.22 4.14
C ARG A 71 -3.50 16.95 4.24
N GLU A 72 -4.03 17.13 5.44
CA GLU A 72 -5.28 17.84 5.68
C GLU A 72 -5.20 19.31 5.26
N ARG A 73 -4.11 20.03 5.61
CA ARG A 73 -3.89 21.42 5.18
C ARG A 73 -3.91 21.57 3.66
N HIS A 74 -3.43 20.57 2.93
CA HIS A 74 -3.36 20.57 1.46
C HIS A 74 -4.48 19.79 0.77
N ASN A 75 -5.53 19.38 1.51
CA ASN A 75 -6.64 18.57 1.01
C ASN A 75 -6.20 17.31 0.23
N LYS A 76 -5.08 16.69 0.64
CA LYS A 76 -4.57 15.46 0.04
C LYS A 76 -5.17 14.26 0.77
N ALA A 77 -6.14 13.61 0.14
CA ALA A 77 -6.77 12.41 0.70
C ALA A 77 -5.76 11.27 0.87
N LEU A 78 -5.89 10.45 1.93
CA LEU A 78 -5.00 9.30 2.22
C LEU A 78 -4.93 8.29 1.06
N LYS A 79 -6.01 8.18 0.26
CA LYS A 79 -6.05 7.31 -0.92
C LYS A 79 -5.09 7.74 -2.03
N THR A 80 -4.67 9.01 -2.05
CA THR A 80 -3.72 9.54 -3.04
C THR A 80 -2.31 9.25 -2.55
N PRO A 81 -1.56 8.38 -3.24
CA PRO A 81 -0.21 8.07 -2.80
C PRO A 81 0.68 9.30 -2.96
N LEU A 82 1.63 9.51 -2.04
CA LEU A 82 2.66 10.53 -2.15
C LEU A 82 4.02 9.91 -2.44
N LYS A 83 4.92 10.70 -3.00
CA LYS A 83 6.22 10.20 -3.45
C LYS A 83 7.11 9.87 -2.27
N GLU A 84 7.32 10.85 -1.40
CA GLU A 84 8.33 10.77 -0.36
C GLU A 84 7.85 11.47 0.91
N MET A 85 8.20 10.87 2.04
CA MET A 85 8.17 11.50 3.35
C MET A 85 9.58 11.53 3.92
N VAL A 86 10.03 12.69 4.38
CA VAL A 86 11.35 12.85 5.02
C VAL A 86 11.15 13.05 6.52
N ILE A 87 11.83 12.25 7.32
CA ILE A 87 11.85 12.36 8.78
C ILE A 87 13.15 13.03 9.19
N VAL A 88 13.05 14.22 9.76
CA VAL A 88 14.19 15.04 10.12
C VAL A 88 14.37 15.03 11.63
N HIS A 89 15.47 14.44 12.10
CA HIS A 89 15.77 14.32 13.52
C HIS A 89 17.29 14.14 13.75
N PRO A 90 17.93 14.80 14.72
CA PRO A 90 19.38 14.71 14.92
C PRO A 90 19.86 13.34 15.46
N ASP A 91 19.02 12.64 16.22
CA ASP A 91 19.33 11.30 16.74
C ASP A 91 19.10 10.21 15.68
N ASN A 92 20.13 9.42 15.41
CA ASN A 92 20.06 8.28 14.49
C ASN A 92 19.22 7.13 15.03
N GLU A 93 19.18 6.93 16.35
CA GLU A 93 18.38 5.84 16.95
C GLU A 93 16.87 6.11 16.75
N PHE A 94 16.45 7.36 16.92
CA PHE A 94 15.11 7.80 16.55
C PHE A 94 14.80 7.52 15.08
N LEU A 95 15.73 7.82 14.17
CA LEU A 95 15.53 7.60 12.74
C LEU A 95 15.45 6.11 12.41
N GLU A 96 16.26 5.27 13.05
CA GLU A 96 16.28 3.83 12.85
C GLU A 96 15.00 3.15 13.36
N ASP A 97 14.37 3.65 14.43
CA ASP A 97 13.06 3.16 14.87
C ASP A 97 12.03 3.19 13.73
N ILE A 98 12.00 4.33 13.04
CA ILE A 98 10.99 4.65 12.03
C ILE A 98 11.35 4.05 10.68
N THR A 99 12.64 4.04 10.34
CA THR A 99 13.11 3.56 9.02
C THR A 99 13.53 2.09 9.01
N GLY A 100 13.62 1.46 10.18
CA GLY A 100 13.83 0.03 10.37
C GLY A 100 12.50 -0.74 10.38
N LYS A 101 12.20 -1.38 11.51
CA LYS A 101 11.06 -2.31 11.64
C LYS A 101 9.69 -1.66 11.46
N LEU A 102 9.56 -0.36 11.76
CA LEU A 102 8.28 0.34 11.68
C LEU A 102 8.01 1.00 10.32
N LYS A 103 8.98 0.94 9.40
CA LYS A 103 8.91 1.64 8.11
C LYS A 103 7.70 1.25 7.28
N GLU A 104 7.39 -0.04 7.22
CA GLU A 104 6.25 -0.55 6.45
C GLU A 104 4.94 0.00 6.99
N TYR A 105 4.73 0.01 8.31
CA TYR A 105 3.54 0.59 8.93
C TYR A 105 3.38 2.07 8.58
N VAL A 106 4.48 2.83 8.64
CA VAL A 106 4.47 4.25 8.30
C VAL A 106 4.16 4.46 6.82
N MET A 107 4.77 3.66 5.93
CA MET A 107 4.55 3.73 4.48
C MET A 107 3.10 3.39 4.11
N GLU A 108 2.52 2.37 4.73
CA GLU A 108 1.14 1.95 4.50
C GLU A 108 0.15 2.99 5.03
N GLU A 109 0.31 3.41 6.28
CA GLU A 109 -0.61 4.34 6.95
C GLU A 109 -0.58 5.71 6.26
N MET A 110 0.61 6.16 5.86
CA MET A 110 0.77 7.41 5.13
C MET A 110 0.72 7.24 3.62
N ASN A 111 0.48 6.05 3.07
CA ASN A 111 0.43 5.79 1.62
C ASN A 111 1.52 6.58 0.87
N VAL A 112 2.79 6.40 1.29
CA VAL A 112 3.97 7.04 0.68
C VAL A 112 4.88 5.99 0.08
N LYS A 113 5.49 6.27 -1.08
CA LYS A 113 6.39 5.31 -1.73
C LYS A 113 7.72 5.14 -0.99
N THR A 114 8.25 6.22 -0.43
CA THR A 114 9.52 6.20 0.30
C THR A 114 9.44 7.00 1.60
N VAL A 115 10.11 6.48 2.62
CA VAL A 115 10.40 7.20 3.87
C VAL A 115 11.91 7.34 3.97
N THR A 116 12.39 8.58 4.02
CA THR A 116 13.81 8.93 3.98
C THR A 116 14.21 9.58 5.30
N PRO A 117 15.22 9.05 6.02
CA PRO A 117 15.74 9.70 7.21
C PRO A 117 16.66 10.86 6.84
N CYS A 118 16.61 11.93 7.63
CA CYS A 118 17.49 13.09 7.51
C CYS A 118 18.03 13.44 8.90
N ASN A 119 19.32 13.23 9.11
CA ASN A 119 19.99 13.51 10.38
C ASN A 119 20.54 14.93 10.48
N ASP A 120 20.39 15.75 9.43
CA ASP A 120 20.76 17.16 9.43
C ASP A 120 19.51 18.04 9.46
N PRO A 121 19.08 18.51 10.65
CA PRO A 121 17.94 19.42 10.78
C PRO A 121 18.06 20.69 9.95
N MET A 122 19.28 21.16 9.65
CA MET A 122 19.50 22.45 9.02
C MET A 122 19.14 22.48 7.53
N LEU A 123 18.99 21.30 6.92
CA LEU A 123 18.53 21.14 5.54
C LEU A 123 17.07 21.59 5.36
N TYR A 124 16.23 21.30 6.36
CA TYR A 124 14.78 21.52 6.30
C TYR A 124 14.25 22.41 7.41
N ALA A 125 15.08 22.81 8.37
CA ALA A 125 14.70 23.66 9.48
C ALA A 125 15.64 24.85 9.60
N SER A 126 15.07 25.98 9.99
CA SER A 126 15.78 27.08 10.61
C SER A 126 15.39 27.15 12.08
N LEU A 127 16.39 27.16 12.96
CA LEU A 127 16.19 27.35 14.38
C LEU A 127 15.93 28.81 14.71
N ARG A 128 14.94 29.04 15.58
CA ARG A 128 14.63 30.35 16.16
C ARG A 128 14.42 30.19 17.65
N ALA A 129 15.12 30.96 18.47
CA ALA A 129 14.92 30.97 19.90
C ALA A 129 13.87 32.03 20.29
N GLU A 130 12.90 31.62 21.10
CA GLU A 130 11.91 32.52 21.70
C GLU A 130 12.00 32.49 23.22
N PRO A 131 12.14 33.65 23.88
CA PRO A 131 12.24 33.69 25.33
C PRO A 131 10.88 33.35 25.95
N ASN A 132 10.90 32.54 27.02
CA ASN A 132 9.72 32.24 27.80
C ASN A 132 9.34 33.46 28.65
N PHE A 133 8.51 34.34 28.09
CA PHE A 133 8.11 35.59 28.74
C PHE A 133 7.45 35.39 30.11
N SER A 134 6.78 34.27 30.33
CA SER A 134 6.08 33.98 31.58
C SER A 134 7.03 33.71 32.76
N VAL A 135 8.14 33.02 32.48
CA VAL A 135 9.18 32.66 33.47
C VAL A 135 10.17 33.81 33.61
N LEU A 136 10.69 34.28 32.48
CA LEU A 136 11.76 35.28 32.45
C LEU A 136 11.30 36.68 32.83
N GLY A 137 10.04 37.04 32.56
CA GLY A 137 9.49 38.34 32.95
C GLY A 137 9.53 38.57 34.47
N LYS A 138 9.27 37.52 35.26
CA LYS A 138 9.33 37.58 36.74
C LYS A 138 10.75 37.64 37.26
N ARG A 139 11.71 36.96 36.61
CA ARG A 139 13.10 36.85 37.05
C ARG A 139 13.95 38.06 36.66
N LEU A 140 13.79 38.55 35.42
CA LEU A 140 14.67 39.56 34.82
C LEU A 140 14.13 40.99 34.92
N GLY A 141 12.83 41.17 35.15
CA GLY A 141 12.21 42.48 35.35
C GLY A 141 12.59 43.49 34.26
N LYS A 142 13.32 44.55 34.63
CA LYS A 142 13.75 45.63 33.73
C LYS A 142 14.73 45.18 32.63
N ASP A 143 15.49 44.12 32.86
CA ASP A 143 16.47 43.60 31.88
C ASP A 143 15.85 42.59 30.90
N MET A 144 14.59 42.19 31.11
CA MET A 144 13.88 41.26 30.23
C MET A 144 13.88 41.71 28.77
N GLY A 145 13.67 43.00 28.50
CA GLY A 145 13.68 43.52 27.12
C GLY A 145 15.04 43.37 26.43
N LYS A 146 16.14 43.54 27.17
CA LYS A 146 17.50 43.40 26.63
C LYS A 146 17.83 41.94 26.34
N VAL A 147 17.57 41.06 27.32
CA VAL A 147 17.81 39.62 27.19
C VAL A 147 16.93 39.01 26.10
N SER A 148 15.65 39.39 26.03
CA SER A 148 14.73 38.93 24.98
C SER A 148 15.21 39.28 23.58
N ASN A 149 15.85 40.43 23.38
CA ASN A 149 16.35 40.84 22.07
C ASN A 149 17.55 40.01 21.64
N GLU A 150 18.45 39.67 22.57
CA GLU A 150 19.60 38.81 22.27
C GLU A 150 19.17 37.37 22.02
N VAL A 151 18.23 36.83 22.82
CA VAL A 151 17.65 35.50 22.57
C VAL A 151 17.06 35.41 21.15
N LYS A 152 16.31 36.42 20.71
CA LYS A 152 15.73 36.45 19.35
C LYS A 152 16.76 36.62 18.23
N LYS A 153 17.97 37.12 18.54
CA LYS A 153 19.06 37.32 17.57
C LYS A 153 20.05 36.15 17.52
N MET A 154 19.86 35.13 18.36
CA MET A 154 20.75 33.98 18.39
C MET A 154 20.89 33.37 16.99
N THR A 155 22.13 33.12 16.58
CA THR A 155 22.40 32.40 15.33
C THR A 155 22.07 30.92 15.49
N GLN A 156 21.95 30.18 14.38
CA GLN A 156 21.63 28.75 14.44
C GLN A 156 22.71 27.97 15.20
N GLU A 157 23.98 28.34 15.04
CA GLU A 157 25.10 27.74 15.76
C GLU A 157 24.99 27.99 17.27
N GLN A 158 24.57 29.19 17.68
CA GLN A 158 24.36 29.54 19.09
C GLN A 158 23.18 28.79 19.70
N ILE A 159 22.11 28.57 18.94
CA ILE A 159 20.95 27.80 19.41
C ILE A 159 21.33 26.32 19.58
N LEU A 160 22.06 25.74 18.63
CA LEU A 160 22.55 24.36 18.74
C LEU A 160 23.52 24.19 19.91
N ALA A 161 24.44 25.15 20.09
CA ALA A 161 25.36 25.15 21.23
C ALA A 161 24.60 25.23 22.57
N PHE A 162 23.54 26.04 22.65
CA PHE A 162 22.68 26.15 23.83
C PHE A 162 21.92 24.85 24.12
N GLU A 163 21.38 24.17 23.10
CA GLU A 163 20.72 22.86 23.30
C GLU A 163 21.69 21.80 23.81
N GLN A 164 22.97 21.85 23.39
CA GLN A 164 24.00 20.92 23.87
C GLN A 164 24.54 21.28 25.26
N SER A 165 24.76 22.57 25.55
CA SER A 165 25.32 23.02 26.83
C SER A 165 24.27 23.06 27.95
N GLY A 166 22.98 23.20 27.60
CA GLY A 166 21.88 23.36 28.54
C GLY A 166 21.75 24.74 29.17
N GLU A 167 22.72 25.63 28.92
CA GLU A 167 22.74 26.99 29.45
C GLU A 167 23.45 28.00 28.53
N ILE A 168 22.98 29.25 28.56
CA ILE A 168 23.61 30.38 27.87
C ILE A 168 23.49 31.64 28.73
N SER A 169 24.51 32.50 28.69
CA SER A 169 24.53 33.72 29.51
C SER A 169 24.45 34.99 28.65
N PHE A 170 23.51 35.88 28.99
CA PHE A 170 23.41 37.22 28.39
C PHE A 170 23.37 38.28 29.50
N PHE A 171 24.19 39.33 29.37
CA PHE A 171 24.23 40.46 30.31
C PHE A 171 24.35 40.05 31.80
N GLY A 172 25.09 38.97 32.09
CA GLY A 172 25.28 38.47 33.45
C GLY A 172 24.13 37.58 33.98
N HIS A 173 23.11 37.30 33.17
CA HIS A 173 22.03 36.38 33.50
C HIS A 173 22.22 35.04 32.80
N CYS A 174 22.27 33.95 33.58
CA CYS A 174 22.27 32.60 33.05
C CYS A 174 20.83 32.16 32.72
N LEU A 175 20.61 31.71 31.49
CA LEU A 175 19.36 31.15 30.97
C LEU A 175 19.53 29.64 30.80
N LYS A 176 18.54 28.87 31.25
CA LYS A 176 18.48 27.41 31.13
C LYS A 176 17.49 26.98 30.04
N LEU A 177 17.43 25.69 29.74
CA LEU A 177 16.50 25.12 28.74
C LEU A 177 15.03 25.55 28.93
N ASP A 178 14.53 25.65 30.17
CA ASP A 178 13.15 26.08 30.45
C ASP A 178 12.87 27.57 30.15
N ASP A 179 13.93 28.37 30.08
CA ASP A 179 13.85 29.82 29.88
C ASP A 179 13.73 30.20 28.40
N ILE A 180 14.19 29.34 27.48
CA ILE A 180 14.20 29.60 26.04
C ILE A 180 13.48 28.46 25.32
N LYS A 181 12.40 28.80 24.63
CA LYS A 181 11.71 27.89 23.72
C LYS A 181 12.42 27.91 22.37
N VAL A 182 13.06 26.82 22.00
CA VAL A 182 13.62 26.63 20.65
C VAL A 182 12.48 26.22 19.71
N ILE A 183 12.27 27.02 18.67
CA ILE A 183 11.29 26.77 17.61
C ILE A 183 12.04 26.36 16.35
N ARG A 184 11.77 25.15 15.88
CA ARG A 184 12.21 24.65 14.58
C ARG A 184 11.20 25.13 13.53
N GLN A 185 11.54 26.18 12.78
CA GLN A 185 10.72 26.66 11.67
C GLN A 185 11.11 25.92 10.39
N PHE A 186 10.13 25.46 9.62
CA PHE A 186 10.42 24.83 8.33
C PHE A 186 11.14 25.81 7.39
N LYS A 187 12.33 25.42 6.96
CA LYS A 187 13.11 26.10 5.93
C LYS A 187 13.03 25.26 4.67
N ARG A 188 12.15 25.70 3.77
CA ARG A 188 12.00 25.11 2.44
C ARG A 188 13.34 25.20 1.67
N PRO A 189 13.80 24.13 1.00
CA PRO A 189 14.95 24.19 0.11
C PRO A 189 14.74 25.23 -1.01
N ALA A 190 15.81 25.90 -1.43
CA ALA A 190 15.74 27.05 -2.36
C ALA A 190 15.13 26.68 -3.73
N ASN A 191 15.28 25.43 -4.16
CA ASN A 191 14.78 24.91 -5.45
C ASN A 191 13.35 24.35 -5.36
N VAL A 192 12.74 24.47 -4.17
CA VAL A 192 11.35 24.14 -3.81
C VAL A 192 10.31 25.04 -4.51
N ALA A 193 9.11 24.68 -4.98
CA ALA A 193 7.97 25.64 -4.97
C ALA A 193 7.18 25.58 -3.65
N GLU A 194 6.44 26.65 -3.29
CA GLU A 194 5.77 26.76 -1.98
C GLU A 194 4.69 25.69 -1.72
N ASN A 195 4.07 25.18 -2.78
CA ASN A 195 2.99 24.18 -2.71
C ASN A 195 3.43 22.75 -3.05
N GLU A 196 4.73 22.54 -3.29
CA GLU A 196 5.27 21.25 -3.71
C GLU A 196 5.75 20.40 -2.54
N ILE A 197 6.15 21.04 -1.46
CA ILE A 197 6.52 20.38 -0.21
C ILE A 197 5.98 21.20 0.96
N ASP A 198 5.66 20.51 2.04
CA ASP A 198 5.31 21.17 3.30
C ASP A 198 5.79 20.30 4.47
N ALA A 199 5.89 20.90 5.65
CA ALA A 199 6.37 20.24 6.84
C ALA A 199 5.51 20.53 8.07
N ALA A 200 5.60 19.64 9.04
CA ALA A 200 5.02 19.81 10.37
C ALA A 200 5.99 19.23 11.39
N GLY A 201 6.14 19.92 12.51
CA GLY A 201 6.94 19.45 13.63
C GLY A 201 6.26 19.76 14.95
N ASP A 202 6.55 18.96 15.96
CA ASP A 202 6.07 19.13 17.34
C ASP A 202 7.10 19.83 18.24
N GLY A 203 8.28 20.11 17.69
CA GLY A 203 9.41 20.71 18.39
C GLY A 203 10.57 19.73 18.58
N ASP A 204 10.32 18.42 18.61
CA ASP A 204 11.35 17.38 18.70
C ASP A 204 11.71 16.86 17.29
N VAL A 205 10.69 16.45 16.53
CA VAL A 205 10.83 15.94 15.17
C VAL A 205 10.21 16.89 14.15
N LEU A 206 10.76 16.90 12.94
CA LEU A 206 10.17 17.57 11.78
C LEU A 206 9.90 16.54 10.67
N VAL A 207 8.65 16.50 10.21
CA VAL A 207 8.20 15.66 9.11
C VAL A 207 7.98 16.53 7.89
N VAL A 208 8.55 16.15 6.75
CA VAL A 208 8.38 16.84 5.46
C VAL A 208 7.70 15.89 4.48
N LEU A 209 6.67 16.37 3.78
CA LEU A 209 6.01 15.61 2.72
C LEU A 209 6.24 16.23 1.36
N ASP A 210 6.51 15.37 0.37
CA ASP A 210 6.45 15.72 -1.04
C ASP A 210 5.01 15.65 -1.54
N LEU A 211 4.46 16.81 -1.89
CA LEU A 211 3.08 17.02 -2.33
C LEU A 211 2.94 17.07 -3.85
N ARG A 212 4.06 16.98 -4.58
CA ARG A 212 4.07 16.98 -6.05
C ARG A 212 3.27 15.79 -6.56
N ALA A 213 2.43 16.05 -7.55
CA ALA A 213 1.82 14.98 -8.32
C ALA A 213 2.93 14.37 -9.21
N ASP A 214 3.22 13.10 -8.98
CA ASP A 214 4.06 12.29 -9.87
C ASP A 214 3.13 11.52 -10.82
N GLN A 215 3.50 11.49 -12.09
CA GLN A 215 2.80 10.70 -13.10
C GLN A 215 2.65 9.25 -12.64
N SER A 216 3.70 8.65 -12.07
CA SER A 216 3.62 7.26 -11.57
C SER A 216 2.64 7.10 -10.39
N LEU A 217 2.43 8.13 -9.56
CA LEU A 217 1.44 8.10 -8.48
C LEU A 217 0.02 8.20 -9.02
N PHE A 218 -0.16 9.02 -10.06
CA PHE A 218 -1.41 9.14 -10.79
C PHE A 218 -1.80 7.81 -11.44
N GLU A 219 -0.88 7.18 -12.17
CA GLU A 219 -1.11 5.88 -12.83
C GLU A 219 -1.48 4.79 -11.82
N ALA A 220 -0.77 4.71 -10.68
CA ALA A 220 -1.10 3.78 -9.60
C ALA A 220 -2.49 4.04 -8.99
N GLY A 221 -2.87 5.31 -8.82
CA GLY A 221 -4.20 5.71 -8.37
C GLY A 221 -5.30 5.24 -9.33
N VAL A 222 -5.11 5.46 -10.63
CA VAL A 222 -6.03 5.00 -11.68
C VAL A 222 -6.13 3.48 -11.68
N ALA A 223 -5.00 2.76 -11.62
CA ALA A 223 -4.99 1.30 -11.58
C ALA A 223 -5.77 0.75 -10.38
N ARG A 224 -5.64 1.36 -9.19
CA ARG A 224 -6.41 0.99 -7.99
C ARG A 224 -7.90 1.24 -8.18
N GLU A 225 -8.29 2.33 -8.84
CA GLU A 225 -9.70 2.58 -9.18
C GLU A 225 -10.23 1.55 -10.18
N VAL A 226 -9.48 1.21 -11.22
CA VAL A 226 -9.83 0.17 -12.21
C VAL A 226 -10.06 -1.18 -11.51
N VAL A 227 -9.11 -1.62 -10.68
CA VAL A 227 -9.25 -2.86 -9.89
C VAL A 227 -10.49 -2.83 -9.01
N ASN A 228 -10.78 -1.70 -8.36
CA ASN A 228 -11.99 -1.56 -7.54
C ASN A 228 -13.27 -1.70 -8.37
N ARG A 229 -13.33 -1.11 -9.58
CA ARG A 229 -14.47 -1.29 -10.49
C ARG A 229 -14.64 -2.76 -10.90
N ILE A 230 -13.56 -3.45 -11.24
CA ILE A 230 -13.58 -4.87 -11.59
C ILE A 230 -14.09 -5.72 -10.42
N GLN A 231 -13.58 -5.50 -9.21
CA GLN A 231 -14.00 -6.26 -8.03
C GLN A 231 -15.47 -5.98 -7.65
N LYS A 232 -15.96 -4.75 -7.88
CA LYS A 232 -17.40 -4.45 -7.73
C LYS A 232 -18.24 -5.16 -8.78
N LEU A 233 -17.81 -5.16 -10.03
CA LEU A 233 -18.49 -5.86 -11.12
C LEU A 233 -18.55 -7.37 -10.87
N ARG A 234 -17.47 -7.99 -10.33
CA ARG A 234 -17.48 -9.40 -9.90
C ARG A 234 -18.56 -9.68 -8.87
N LYS A 235 -18.71 -8.82 -7.86
CA LYS A 235 -19.75 -8.96 -6.83
C LYS A 235 -21.17 -8.83 -7.42
N THR A 236 -21.38 -7.87 -8.31
CA THR A 236 -22.67 -7.71 -9.02
C THR A 236 -23.00 -8.94 -9.86
N ALA A 237 -22.00 -9.56 -10.47
CA ALA A 237 -22.10 -10.80 -11.23
C ALA A 237 -22.18 -12.07 -10.37
N GLN A 238 -22.24 -11.95 -9.04
CA GLN A 238 -22.30 -13.06 -8.08
C GLN A 238 -21.09 -14.02 -8.17
N LEU A 239 -19.92 -13.48 -8.54
CA LEU A 239 -18.67 -14.23 -8.60
C LEU A 239 -17.94 -14.16 -7.25
N GLU A 240 -17.37 -15.28 -6.83
CA GLU A 240 -16.51 -15.36 -5.65
C GLU A 240 -15.09 -14.86 -5.98
N PRO A 241 -14.33 -14.33 -5.00
CA PRO A 241 -12.95 -13.88 -5.22
C PRO A 241 -12.03 -14.96 -5.80
N THR A 242 -12.31 -16.24 -5.51
CA THR A 242 -11.55 -17.41 -5.98
C THR A 242 -11.94 -17.86 -7.39
N ASP A 243 -13.02 -17.33 -7.97
CA ASP A 243 -13.46 -17.74 -9.30
C ASP A 243 -12.50 -17.23 -10.37
N LEU A 244 -12.04 -18.15 -11.22
CA LEU A 244 -11.20 -17.84 -12.36
C LEU A 244 -12.05 -17.15 -13.44
N VAL A 245 -11.65 -15.94 -13.80
CA VAL A 245 -12.27 -15.13 -14.86
C VAL A 245 -11.21 -14.45 -15.72
N ASP A 246 -11.52 -14.31 -17.01
CA ASP A 246 -10.75 -13.44 -17.89
C ASP A 246 -11.38 -12.04 -17.85
N VAL A 247 -10.58 -11.01 -17.65
CA VAL A 247 -11.05 -9.63 -17.58
C VAL A 247 -10.51 -8.84 -18.76
N TYR A 248 -11.42 -8.21 -19.50
CA TYR A 248 -11.10 -7.38 -20.65
C TYR A 248 -11.47 -5.93 -20.46
N TYR A 249 -10.78 -5.03 -21.16
CA TYR A 249 -11.13 -3.61 -21.21
C TYR A 249 -11.17 -3.07 -22.64
N LYS A 250 -12.04 -2.08 -22.87
CA LYS A 250 -12.11 -1.34 -24.13
C LYS A 250 -12.22 0.16 -23.85
N PRO A 251 -11.21 0.98 -24.20
CA PRO A 251 -11.33 2.44 -24.14
C PRO A 251 -12.45 2.94 -25.06
N MET A 252 -13.25 3.90 -24.59
CA MET A 252 -14.36 4.50 -25.35
C MET A 252 -13.96 5.80 -26.06
N ASP A 253 -12.97 6.52 -25.54
CA ASP A 253 -12.49 7.79 -26.09
C ASP A 253 -11.21 7.62 -26.95
N ASP A 254 -10.92 8.60 -27.82
CA ASP A 254 -9.69 8.65 -28.63
C ASP A 254 -8.39 8.86 -27.81
N GLY A 255 -8.50 9.00 -26.48
CA GLY A 255 -7.40 8.89 -25.51
C GLY A 255 -6.86 7.46 -25.37
N LYS A 256 -6.84 6.69 -26.46
CA LYS A 256 -6.52 5.25 -26.55
C LYS A 256 -5.20 4.88 -25.88
N ASN A 257 -4.25 5.80 -25.77
CA ASN A 257 -2.92 5.51 -25.25
C ASN A 257 -2.84 5.61 -23.72
N THR A 258 -3.49 6.58 -23.08
CA THR A 258 -3.26 6.86 -21.65
C THR A 258 -3.71 5.70 -20.75
N LEU A 259 -4.92 5.16 -20.95
CA LEU A 259 -5.39 4.01 -20.15
C LEU A 259 -4.55 2.75 -20.45
N VAL A 260 -4.16 2.56 -21.71
CA VAL A 260 -3.34 1.40 -22.12
C VAL A 260 -1.96 1.50 -21.47
N GLU A 261 -1.32 2.66 -21.50
CA GLU A 261 -0.03 2.92 -20.85
C GLU A 261 -0.11 2.68 -19.34
N ILE A 262 -1.16 3.14 -18.67
CA ILE A 262 -1.40 2.91 -17.23
C ILE A 262 -1.54 1.42 -16.92
N VAL A 263 -2.38 0.70 -17.68
CA VAL A 263 -2.60 -0.74 -17.47
C VAL A 263 -1.30 -1.51 -17.70
N GLN A 264 -0.47 -1.08 -18.65
CA GLN A 264 0.83 -1.69 -18.89
C GLN A 264 1.85 -1.34 -17.80
N SER A 265 1.91 -0.09 -17.34
CA SER A 265 2.87 0.33 -16.31
C SER A 265 2.56 -0.26 -14.94
N GLN A 266 1.28 -0.51 -14.65
CA GLN A 266 0.78 -1.08 -13.38
C GLN A 266 0.36 -2.55 -13.50
N ASP A 267 0.80 -3.27 -14.53
CA ASP A 267 0.41 -4.66 -14.81
C ASP A 267 0.65 -5.60 -13.62
N GLN A 268 1.81 -5.46 -12.94
CA GLN A 268 2.12 -6.26 -11.76
C GLN A 268 1.08 -6.08 -10.65
N TYR A 269 0.75 -4.84 -10.31
CA TYR A 269 -0.25 -4.54 -9.28
C TYR A 269 -1.63 -5.10 -9.64
N ILE A 270 -2.03 -4.96 -10.90
CA ILE A 270 -3.33 -5.45 -11.39
C ILE A 270 -3.39 -6.98 -11.29
N ARG A 271 -2.31 -7.68 -11.69
CA ARG A 271 -2.20 -9.14 -11.59
C ARG A 271 -2.25 -9.63 -10.15
N ASP A 272 -1.52 -8.98 -9.24
CA ASP A 272 -1.53 -9.35 -7.83
C ASP A 272 -2.92 -9.16 -7.20
N ALA A 273 -3.68 -8.16 -7.66
CA ALA A 273 -5.01 -7.87 -7.13
C ALA A 273 -6.14 -8.72 -7.76
N LEU A 274 -6.03 -9.10 -9.03
CA LEU A 274 -7.06 -9.84 -9.77
C LEU A 274 -6.76 -11.33 -9.95
N GLY A 275 -5.50 -11.74 -9.78
CA GLY A 275 -5.00 -13.07 -10.10
C GLY A 275 -4.72 -13.31 -11.58
N ASN A 276 -5.14 -12.39 -12.47
CA ASN A 276 -5.00 -12.47 -13.92
C ASN A 276 -4.67 -11.07 -14.50
N PRO A 277 -4.04 -11.00 -15.69
CA PRO A 277 -3.80 -9.72 -16.37
C PRO A 277 -5.11 -9.09 -16.86
N LEU A 278 -5.10 -7.77 -17.02
CA LEU A 278 -6.20 -7.03 -17.64
C LEU A 278 -5.94 -6.94 -19.15
N ILE A 279 -6.81 -7.54 -19.96
CA ILE A 279 -6.54 -7.82 -21.37
C ILE A 279 -7.28 -6.81 -22.27
N PRO A 280 -6.68 -6.24 -23.32
CA PRO A 280 -7.42 -5.44 -24.28
C PRO A 280 -8.52 -6.28 -24.95
N LYS A 281 -9.74 -5.75 -25.08
CA LYS A 281 -10.89 -6.49 -25.66
C LYS A 281 -10.62 -7.00 -27.09
N MET A 282 -9.73 -6.34 -27.83
CA MET A 282 -9.30 -6.77 -29.17
C MET A 282 -8.53 -8.11 -29.16
N ALA A 283 -7.93 -8.49 -28.05
CA ALA A 283 -7.26 -9.78 -27.86
C ALA A 283 -8.19 -10.88 -27.32
N ALA A 284 -9.48 -10.57 -27.10
CA ALA A 284 -10.45 -11.58 -26.67
C ALA A 284 -10.75 -12.55 -27.83
N PRO A 285 -10.81 -13.87 -27.57
CA PRO A 285 -11.28 -14.84 -28.54
C PRO A 285 -12.70 -14.50 -29.05
N PRO A 286 -13.02 -14.77 -30.33
CA PRO A 286 -14.36 -14.53 -30.89
C PRO A 286 -15.47 -15.31 -30.17
N ASP A 287 -15.13 -16.47 -29.60
CA ASP A 287 -15.98 -17.40 -28.88
C ASP A 287 -15.98 -17.17 -27.35
N ALA A 288 -15.33 -16.10 -26.88
CA ALA A 288 -15.31 -15.78 -25.45
C ALA A 288 -16.71 -15.46 -24.92
N VAL A 289 -17.14 -16.20 -23.90
CA VAL A 289 -18.47 -16.05 -23.28
C VAL A 289 -18.42 -14.97 -22.20
N MET A 290 -19.00 -13.80 -22.49
CA MET A 290 -19.11 -12.70 -21.54
C MET A 290 -20.13 -13.02 -20.45
N ILE A 291 -19.73 -12.88 -19.19
CA ILE A 291 -20.59 -13.02 -18.01
C ILE A 291 -21.31 -11.69 -17.75
N CYS A 292 -20.58 -10.59 -17.80
CA CYS A 292 -21.11 -9.24 -17.62
C CYS A 292 -20.19 -8.21 -18.26
N GLU A 293 -20.76 -7.05 -18.59
CA GLU A 293 -20.03 -5.87 -19.05
C GLU A 293 -20.62 -4.61 -18.42
N GLU A 294 -19.78 -3.63 -18.12
CA GLU A 294 -20.21 -2.35 -17.56
C GLU A 294 -19.27 -1.22 -18.02
N SER A 295 -19.86 -0.07 -18.35
CA SER A 295 -19.12 1.14 -18.68
C SER A 295 -18.72 1.89 -17.41
N HIS A 296 -17.48 2.35 -17.37
CA HIS A 296 -16.93 3.09 -16.25
C HIS A 296 -16.21 4.34 -16.71
N ASN A 297 -16.27 5.36 -15.85
CA ASN A 297 -15.48 6.57 -15.96
C ASN A 297 -14.56 6.64 -14.75
N VAL A 298 -13.27 6.76 -15.02
CA VAL A 298 -12.23 7.02 -14.00
C VAL A 298 -11.52 8.28 -14.42
N GLN A 299 -11.72 9.35 -13.65
CA GLN A 299 -11.28 10.70 -14.00
C GLN A 299 -11.78 11.09 -15.41
N ASP A 300 -10.88 11.47 -16.32
CA ASP A 300 -11.20 11.87 -17.70
C ASP A 300 -11.15 10.70 -18.70
N MET A 301 -11.10 9.45 -18.22
CA MET A 301 -11.03 8.25 -19.06
C MET A 301 -12.34 7.45 -18.99
N SER A 302 -12.94 7.22 -20.15
CA SER A 302 -14.12 6.37 -20.31
C SER A 302 -13.73 5.02 -20.93
N PHE A 303 -14.16 3.91 -20.33
CA PHE A 303 -13.87 2.56 -20.82
C PHE A 303 -14.94 1.56 -20.39
N VAL A 304 -15.03 0.45 -21.12
CA VAL A 304 -15.91 -0.69 -20.79
C VAL A 304 -15.06 -1.81 -20.21
N ILE A 305 -15.49 -2.38 -19.10
CA ILE A 305 -14.92 -3.62 -18.54
C ILE A 305 -15.83 -4.78 -18.94
N TYR A 306 -15.22 -5.90 -19.34
CA TYR A 306 -15.91 -7.15 -19.61
C TYR A 306 -15.33 -8.23 -18.71
N ILE A 307 -16.17 -9.01 -18.05
CA ILE A 307 -15.77 -10.22 -17.35
C ILE A 307 -16.28 -11.39 -18.17
N ALA A 308 -15.39 -12.30 -18.53
CA ALA A 308 -15.72 -13.49 -19.29
C ALA A 308 -15.38 -14.75 -18.50
N ARG A 309 -16.05 -15.84 -18.88
CA ARG A 309 -15.64 -17.17 -18.46
C ARG A 309 -14.26 -17.44 -19.04
N VAL A 310 -13.34 -17.95 -18.22
CA VAL A 310 -12.05 -18.42 -18.74
C VAL A 310 -12.29 -19.55 -19.72
N SER A 311 -11.54 -19.54 -20.82
CA SER A 311 -11.52 -20.59 -21.82
C SER A 311 -10.08 -20.93 -22.19
N PRO A 312 -9.75 -22.21 -22.44
CA PRO A 312 -8.45 -22.56 -22.99
C PRO A 312 -8.23 -21.90 -24.36
N VAL A 313 -7.02 -21.40 -24.58
CA VAL A 313 -6.61 -20.88 -25.89
C VAL A 313 -5.74 -21.93 -26.58
N VAL A 314 -6.13 -22.29 -27.80
CA VAL A 314 -5.39 -23.20 -28.67
C VAL A 314 -4.57 -22.36 -29.65
N THR A 315 -3.28 -22.67 -29.79
CA THR A 315 -2.38 -21.94 -30.68
C THR A 315 -2.32 -22.56 -32.07
N ASP A 316 -1.86 -21.78 -33.06
CA ASP A 316 -1.64 -22.27 -34.42
C ASP A 316 -0.54 -23.34 -34.50
N ASP A 317 0.36 -23.42 -33.52
CA ASP A 317 1.36 -24.49 -33.40
C ASP A 317 0.71 -25.88 -33.33
N LEU A 318 -0.52 -25.97 -32.81
CA LEU A 318 -1.25 -27.23 -32.76
C LEU A 318 -1.60 -27.73 -34.17
N LEU A 319 -1.89 -26.84 -35.13
CA LEU A 319 -2.17 -27.26 -36.50
C LEU A 319 -0.94 -27.90 -37.14
N VAL A 320 0.24 -27.33 -36.90
CA VAL A 320 1.52 -27.91 -37.33
C VAL A 320 1.75 -29.25 -36.66
N HIS A 321 1.47 -29.35 -35.35
CA HIS A 321 1.61 -30.59 -34.60
C HIS A 321 0.64 -31.69 -35.04
N ALA A 322 -0.55 -31.31 -35.49
CA ALA A 322 -1.56 -32.18 -36.11
C ALA A 322 -1.28 -32.47 -37.60
N ALA A 323 -0.04 -32.30 -38.06
CA ALA A 323 0.40 -32.52 -39.45
C ALA A 323 -0.42 -31.71 -40.50
N GLY A 324 -0.94 -30.54 -40.13
CA GLY A 324 -1.74 -29.68 -40.99
C GLY A 324 -3.19 -30.14 -41.17
N ASN A 325 -3.65 -31.17 -40.46
CA ASN A 325 -5.02 -31.66 -40.57
C ASN A 325 -5.99 -30.74 -39.81
N ARG A 326 -6.80 -29.97 -40.55
CA ARG A 326 -7.78 -29.04 -39.99
C ARG A 326 -8.91 -29.73 -39.22
N GLU A 327 -9.37 -30.89 -39.68
CA GLU A 327 -10.43 -31.62 -38.97
C GLU A 327 -9.93 -32.14 -37.61
N HIS A 328 -8.67 -32.59 -37.54
CA HIS A 328 -8.04 -33.00 -36.28
C HIS A 328 -7.88 -31.81 -35.34
N PHE A 329 -7.42 -30.66 -35.86
CA PHE A 329 -7.28 -29.42 -35.09
C PHE A 329 -8.64 -28.95 -34.52
N ASP A 330 -9.69 -28.92 -35.34
CA ASP A 330 -11.02 -28.50 -34.91
C ASP A 330 -11.59 -29.48 -33.87
N ALA A 331 -11.39 -30.78 -34.04
CA ALA A 331 -11.80 -31.78 -33.05
C ALA A 331 -11.06 -31.60 -31.71
N LEU A 332 -9.75 -31.33 -31.73
CA LEU A 332 -8.96 -31.03 -30.53
C LEU A 332 -9.41 -29.73 -29.86
N LYS A 333 -9.71 -28.70 -30.65
CA LYS A 333 -10.22 -27.43 -30.15
C LYS A 333 -11.56 -27.62 -29.44
N VAL A 334 -12.50 -28.33 -30.05
CA VAL A 334 -13.80 -28.66 -29.46
C VAL A 334 -13.62 -29.48 -28.17
N TYR A 335 -12.73 -30.49 -28.22
CA TYR A 335 -12.40 -31.29 -27.03
C TYR A 335 -11.93 -30.39 -25.88
N LEU A 336 -10.91 -29.55 -26.10
CA LEU A 336 -10.35 -28.68 -25.06
C LEU A 336 -11.36 -27.67 -24.52
N LEU A 337 -12.16 -27.04 -25.39
CA LEU A 337 -13.18 -26.07 -25.00
C LEU A 337 -14.34 -26.68 -24.20
N SER A 338 -14.62 -27.98 -24.41
CA SER A 338 -15.67 -28.70 -23.68
C SER A 338 -15.28 -29.08 -22.24
N ARG A 339 -13.98 -29.01 -21.90
CA ARG A 339 -13.43 -29.52 -20.65
C ARG A 339 -13.45 -28.45 -19.55
N SER A 340 -13.63 -28.88 -18.30
CA SER A 340 -13.49 -27.98 -17.16
C SER A 340 -12.02 -27.59 -16.96
N ILE A 341 -11.75 -26.29 -16.83
CA ILE A 341 -10.38 -25.75 -16.65
C ILE A 341 -9.67 -26.36 -15.44
N SER A 342 -10.36 -26.53 -14.31
CA SER A 342 -9.76 -27.12 -13.11
C SER A 342 -9.25 -28.54 -13.35
N ARG A 343 -9.97 -29.35 -14.16
CA ARG A 343 -9.50 -30.70 -14.53
C ARG A 343 -8.33 -30.64 -15.50
N LEU A 344 -8.41 -29.80 -16.54
CA LEU A 344 -7.29 -29.63 -17.48
C LEU A 344 -6.02 -29.19 -16.74
N LYS A 345 -6.13 -28.24 -15.81
CA LYS A 345 -5.03 -27.78 -14.97
C LYS A 345 -4.40 -28.94 -14.18
N ASN A 346 -5.22 -29.75 -13.52
CA ASN A 346 -4.73 -30.91 -12.75
C ASN A 346 -4.06 -31.96 -13.64
N GLU A 347 -4.60 -32.23 -14.84
CA GLU A 347 -4.03 -33.18 -15.80
C GLU A 347 -2.67 -32.72 -16.32
N PHE A 348 -2.58 -31.46 -16.76
CA PHE A 348 -1.30 -30.89 -17.17
C PHE A 348 -0.30 -30.87 -16.01
N GLN A 349 -0.72 -30.59 -14.77
CA GLN A 349 0.18 -30.65 -13.61
C GLN A 349 0.68 -32.08 -13.34
N ALA A 350 -0.19 -33.09 -13.42
CA ALA A 350 0.18 -34.49 -13.24
C ALA A 350 1.14 -34.99 -14.34
N GLY A 351 0.99 -34.48 -15.56
CA GLY A 351 1.83 -34.83 -16.71
C GLY A 351 3.04 -33.91 -16.94
N ASN A 352 3.50 -33.15 -15.94
CA ASN A 352 4.62 -32.20 -16.06
C ASN A 352 4.49 -31.24 -17.26
N GLY A 353 3.29 -30.69 -17.46
CA GLY A 353 2.96 -29.76 -18.53
C GLY A 353 2.56 -30.43 -19.85
N LYS A 354 2.35 -31.75 -19.88
CA LYS A 354 1.92 -32.50 -21.07
C LYS A 354 0.69 -33.37 -20.80
N ILE A 355 -0.17 -33.52 -21.80
CA ILE A 355 -1.25 -34.50 -21.82
C ILE A 355 -1.30 -35.19 -23.18
N THR A 356 -1.66 -36.46 -23.21
CA THR A 356 -1.90 -37.20 -24.46
C THR A 356 -3.40 -37.29 -24.70
N VAL A 357 -3.85 -36.95 -25.90
CA VAL A 357 -5.25 -37.09 -26.34
C VAL A 357 -5.32 -38.23 -27.34
N ASP A 358 -5.95 -39.34 -26.96
CA ASP A 358 -5.95 -40.61 -27.71
C ASP A 358 -7.35 -41.18 -28.02
N PHE A 359 -8.42 -40.49 -27.61
CA PHE A 359 -9.81 -40.97 -27.70
C PHE A 359 -10.66 -40.23 -28.75
N ILE A 360 -10.07 -39.36 -29.58
CA ILE A 360 -10.81 -38.72 -30.68
C ILE A 360 -10.89 -39.71 -31.85
N GLU A 361 -12.10 -40.25 -32.10
CA GLU A 361 -12.33 -41.21 -33.19
C GLU A 361 -11.90 -40.63 -34.54
N GLY A 362 -11.18 -41.44 -35.32
CA GLY A 362 -10.70 -41.06 -36.66
C GLY A 362 -9.36 -40.32 -36.69
N PHE A 363 -8.75 -40.02 -35.54
CA PHE A 363 -7.45 -39.32 -35.48
C PHE A 363 -6.41 -40.06 -34.63
N PRO A 364 -5.11 -39.93 -34.95
CA PRO A 364 -4.04 -40.53 -34.16
C PRO A 364 -3.86 -39.83 -32.81
N PRO A 365 -3.35 -40.52 -31.77
CA PRO A 365 -3.00 -39.89 -30.50
C PRO A 365 -2.04 -38.71 -30.67
N ILE A 366 -2.26 -37.64 -29.92
CA ILE A 366 -1.46 -36.41 -29.99
C ILE A 366 -1.09 -35.90 -28.60
N ASP A 367 0.17 -35.47 -28.45
CA ASP A 367 0.69 -34.92 -27.21
C ASP A 367 0.53 -33.40 -27.20
N LEU A 368 -0.25 -32.90 -26.26
CA LEU A 368 -0.45 -31.47 -26.05
C LEU A 368 0.50 -30.98 -24.96
N GLN A 369 1.15 -29.85 -25.21
CA GLN A 369 2.04 -29.19 -24.27
C GLN A 369 1.46 -27.85 -23.84
N LEU A 370 1.35 -27.65 -22.52
CA LEU A 370 0.93 -26.39 -21.91
C LEU A 370 1.96 -25.29 -22.21
N GLY A 371 1.48 -24.11 -22.58
CA GLY A 371 2.32 -22.96 -22.93
C GLY A 371 2.90 -23.01 -24.35
N LYS A 372 2.61 -24.07 -25.12
CA LYS A 372 2.99 -24.18 -26.52
C LYS A 372 1.79 -24.44 -27.41
N HIS A 373 1.11 -25.58 -27.22
CA HIS A 373 -0.07 -25.98 -28.00
C HIS A 373 -1.36 -25.43 -27.39
N VAL A 374 -1.41 -25.32 -26.05
CA VAL A 374 -2.60 -24.91 -25.29
C VAL A 374 -2.19 -23.99 -24.14
N PHE A 375 -3.01 -22.97 -23.88
CA PHE A 375 -2.98 -22.13 -22.68
C PHE A 375 -4.30 -22.29 -21.93
N LEU A 376 -4.28 -22.25 -20.59
CA LEU A 376 -5.49 -22.50 -19.79
C LEU A 376 -6.42 -21.29 -19.68
N SER A 377 -5.91 -20.11 -20.00
CA SER A 377 -6.66 -18.86 -20.02
C SER A 377 -6.18 -17.95 -21.15
N THR A 378 -7.02 -16.98 -21.50
CA THR A 378 -6.62 -15.91 -22.42
C THR A 378 -5.52 -15.05 -21.80
N GLY A 379 -5.54 -14.88 -20.48
CA GLY A 379 -4.50 -14.17 -19.74
C GLY A 379 -3.11 -14.80 -19.88
N ASP A 380 -3.01 -16.12 -19.73
CA ASP A 380 -1.73 -16.85 -19.89
C ASP A 380 -1.17 -16.69 -21.31
N PHE A 381 -2.04 -16.82 -22.32
CA PHE A 381 -1.66 -16.64 -23.73
C PHE A 381 -1.23 -15.20 -24.03
N TYR A 382 -1.95 -14.22 -23.48
CA TYR A 382 -1.64 -12.80 -23.65
C TYR A 382 -0.28 -12.42 -23.03
N LEU A 383 0.07 -13.00 -21.89
CA LEU A 383 1.38 -12.77 -21.26
C LEU A 383 2.51 -13.39 -22.06
N ALA A 384 2.33 -14.63 -22.53
CA ALA A 384 3.34 -15.34 -23.32
C ALA A 384 3.60 -14.73 -24.70
N THR A 385 2.64 -13.98 -25.25
CA THR A 385 2.78 -13.28 -26.54
C THR A 385 3.34 -11.86 -26.42
N ARG A 386 3.43 -11.31 -25.19
CA ARG A 386 4.04 -10.00 -24.90
C ARG A 386 5.51 -10.08 -24.48
N SER A 387 5.94 -11.23 -23.95
CA SER A 387 7.34 -11.54 -23.60
C SER A 387 8.14 -11.93 -24.82
#